data_AF-A0A6A6U1N0-F1
#
_entry.id   AF-A0A6A6U1N0-F1
#
_cell.length_a   1.000
_cell.length_b   1.000
_cell.length_c   1.000
_cell.angle_alpha   90.00
_cell.angle_beta   90.00
_cell.angle_gamma   90.00
#
_symmetry.space_group_name_H-M   'P 1'
#
loop_
_entity.id
_entity.type
_entity.pdbx_description
1 polymer ?
#
loop_
_entity_poly.entity_id
_entity_poly.type
_entity_poly.pdbx_seq_one_letter_code
_entity_poly.pdbx_strand_id
1 'polypeptide(L)'
;MKSLVILLLALSAAASPAQQKDSSSRCKSWCDNTNKPGQCTSQANNGLGACYTCGPYKSLASEKLCDGNCADTASDAKNCGSCGNECGSKKMCSAGKCVKSTTSSVLITSSAKPVSSVKTTSAASSSKPASSSASTSSRPASTSSRPASTFSSSKSASTASSSIVSSSSLSSVSASASSVSCPAATTAANTYAVATSGALGYRYVPPSSGTQISDSTDLDTTIAECENLCSTTPSCQAFWVVKYSSQDTYICTISPAPYEASYFSYDSTLSDPQSTVVYSVTNWTPPANILANGDFENGCLAPFKSSSSFGPTGPAVQIVPCGQYGDCISGSYYALLAGQQSTTPPNTNYGVVLSGSPITTPGTAYTVTAWVKGTSGELWINDNQGAIPTDVISATGSWQQVSVGFTGAYGQSINFFAKVNTASPTQFEWRIDDIQFTSS
;
A
#
# COMPACT_ATOMS: atom_id res chain seq x y z
N MET A 1 77.61 -3.82 -37.16
CA MET A 1 76.40 -3.87 -38.00
C MET A 1 75.22 -4.20 -37.06
N LYS A 2 74.53 -3.19 -36.54
CA LYS A 2 73.17 -2.79 -36.95
C LYS A 2 72.20 -3.98 -37.04
N SER A 3 71.40 -4.19 -36.00
CA SER A 3 69.95 -4.35 -36.14
C SER A 3 69.26 -4.20 -34.79
N LEU A 4 68.59 -3.06 -34.67
CA LEU A 4 67.67 -2.66 -33.64
C LEU A 4 66.31 -3.24 -34.04
N VAL A 5 65.70 -4.11 -33.24
CA VAL A 5 64.29 -4.51 -33.40
C VAL A 5 63.61 -4.24 -32.07
N ILE A 6 62.88 -3.13 -32.04
CA ILE A 6 61.98 -2.72 -30.95
C ILE A 6 60.69 -3.53 -31.12
N LEU A 7 60.43 -4.47 -30.22
CA LEU A 7 59.15 -5.18 -30.15
C LEU A 7 58.27 -4.46 -29.12
N LEU A 8 57.30 -3.68 -29.61
CA LEU A 8 56.26 -3.02 -28.82
C LEU A 8 55.34 -4.09 -28.20
N LEU A 9 55.39 -4.23 -26.87
CA LEU A 9 54.36 -4.91 -26.07
C LEU A 9 53.12 -4.00 -26.00
N ALA A 10 52.10 -4.31 -26.80
CA ALA A 10 50.77 -3.77 -26.63
C ALA A 10 50.11 -4.46 -25.41
N LEU A 11 49.98 -3.76 -24.30
CA LEU A 11 49.06 -4.13 -23.23
C LEU A 11 47.63 -3.88 -23.73
N SER A 12 46.97 -4.92 -24.24
CA SER A 12 45.51 -4.95 -24.32
C SER A 12 44.97 -5.21 -22.91
N ALA A 13 44.45 -4.16 -22.28
CA ALA A 13 43.57 -4.31 -21.12
C ALA A 13 42.29 -5.00 -21.59
N ALA A 14 42.20 -6.31 -21.40
CA ALA A 14 40.94 -7.04 -21.51
C ALA A 14 40.03 -6.59 -20.36
N ALA A 15 39.04 -5.75 -20.68
CA ALA A 15 37.90 -5.53 -19.80
C ALA A 15 37.21 -6.89 -19.58
N SER A 16 37.06 -7.28 -18.31
CA SER A 16 36.38 -8.51 -17.92
C SER A 16 34.86 -8.38 -18.14
N PRO A 17 34.17 -9.40 -18.69
CA PRO A 17 32.72 -9.39 -18.82
C PRO A 17 32.08 -9.92 -17.53
N ALA A 18 31.68 -9.02 -16.64
CA ALA A 18 30.94 -9.34 -15.42
C ALA A 18 29.65 -8.49 -15.30
N GLN A 19 28.84 -8.45 -16.36
CA GLN A 19 27.54 -7.75 -16.32
C GLN A 19 26.41 -8.43 -17.12
N GLN A 20 26.55 -9.70 -17.50
CA GLN A 20 25.59 -10.35 -18.41
C GLN A 20 24.79 -11.51 -17.80
N LYS A 21 24.91 -11.78 -16.48
CA LYS A 21 24.34 -13.00 -15.87
C LYS A 21 22.92 -12.88 -15.31
N ASP A 22 22.46 -11.71 -14.87
CA ASP A 22 21.24 -11.65 -14.04
C ASP A 22 19.95 -11.19 -14.75
N SER A 23 20.03 -10.27 -15.73
CA SER A 23 18.90 -10.00 -16.65
C SER A 23 18.48 -11.24 -17.47
N SER A 24 19.38 -12.21 -17.53
CA SER A 24 19.17 -13.51 -18.15
C SER A 24 18.22 -14.39 -17.34
N SER A 25 18.13 -14.29 -16.00
CA SER A 25 17.40 -15.28 -15.19
C SER A 25 15.87 -15.16 -15.32
N ARG A 26 15.30 -13.97 -15.16
CA ARG A 26 13.86 -13.70 -15.31
C ARG A 26 13.42 -13.78 -16.76
N CYS A 27 14.23 -13.28 -17.68
CA CYS A 27 13.99 -13.50 -19.10
C CYS A 27 14.08 -14.98 -19.47
N LYS A 28 15.00 -15.76 -18.89
CA LYS A 28 15.11 -17.19 -19.14
C LYS A 28 13.87 -17.93 -18.64
N SER A 29 13.45 -17.71 -17.40
CA SER A 29 12.22 -18.32 -16.86
C SER A 29 10.96 -17.92 -17.63
N TRP A 30 10.90 -16.68 -18.11
CA TRP A 30 9.82 -16.23 -18.97
C TRP A 30 9.89 -16.88 -20.36
N CYS A 31 11.07 -16.87 -20.99
CA CYS A 31 11.34 -17.47 -22.30
C CYS A 31 11.06 -18.98 -22.33
N ASP A 32 11.39 -19.69 -21.25
CA ASP A 32 11.15 -21.13 -21.06
C ASP A 32 9.64 -21.48 -21.14
N ASN A 33 8.75 -20.50 -20.90
CA ASN A 33 7.29 -20.63 -20.98
C ASN A 33 6.68 -20.05 -22.28
N THR A 34 7.49 -19.69 -23.27
CA THR A 34 7.00 -19.15 -24.56
C THR A 34 7.00 -20.20 -25.67
N ASN A 35 6.27 -19.93 -26.78
CA ASN A 35 6.26 -20.79 -27.97
C ASN A 35 7.62 -20.91 -28.70
N LYS A 36 8.68 -20.21 -28.26
CA LYS A 36 10.05 -20.25 -28.85
C LYS A 36 11.18 -20.02 -27.81
N PRO A 37 11.44 -20.98 -26.90
CA PRO A 37 12.35 -20.78 -25.77
C PRO A 37 13.83 -20.54 -26.18
N GLY A 38 14.34 -21.25 -27.19
CA GLY A 38 15.77 -21.13 -27.58
C GLY A 38 16.17 -19.79 -28.21
N GLN A 39 15.32 -19.22 -29.08
CA GLN A 39 15.58 -17.91 -29.70
C GLN A 39 15.36 -16.76 -28.72
N CYS A 40 14.38 -16.91 -27.83
CA CYS A 40 14.06 -15.92 -26.81
C CYS A 40 15.22 -15.74 -25.80
N THR A 41 15.77 -16.83 -25.25
CA THR A 41 16.83 -16.76 -24.23
C THR A 41 18.15 -16.19 -24.78
N SER A 42 18.50 -16.52 -26.03
CA SER A 42 19.72 -16.01 -26.67
C SER A 42 19.66 -14.52 -27.00
N GLN A 43 18.49 -14.00 -27.37
CA GLN A 43 18.28 -12.56 -27.57
C GLN A 43 18.25 -11.81 -26.23
N ALA A 44 17.60 -12.39 -25.22
CA ALA A 44 17.48 -11.79 -23.89
C ALA A 44 18.84 -11.58 -23.21
N ASN A 45 19.80 -12.48 -23.42
CA ASN A 45 21.17 -12.32 -22.92
C ASN A 45 21.85 -11.03 -23.41
N ASN A 46 21.39 -10.44 -24.51
CA ASN A 46 21.92 -9.20 -25.06
C ASN A 46 21.01 -7.99 -24.81
N GLY A 47 20.01 -8.11 -23.92
CA GLY A 47 19.05 -7.03 -23.67
C GLY A 47 18.04 -6.82 -24.82
N LEU A 48 17.87 -7.80 -25.69
CA LEU A 48 17.07 -7.69 -26.92
C LEU A 48 15.97 -8.76 -26.97
N GLY A 49 15.05 -8.59 -27.94
CA GLY A 49 14.04 -9.60 -28.27
C GLY A 49 12.78 -9.55 -27.42
N ALA A 50 12.01 -10.64 -27.46
CA ALA A 50 10.63 -10.66 -26.96
C ALA A 50 10.52 -10.32 -25.47
N CYS A 51 11.53 -10.66 -24.65
CA CYS A 51 11.53 -10.36 -23.22
C CYS A 51 11.46 -8.84 -22.92
N TYR A 52 12.13 -8.04 -23.75
CA TYR A 52 12.22 -6.58 -23.62
C TYR A 52 11.24 -5.83 -24.51
N THR A 53 10.61 -6.52 -25.46
CA THR A 53 9.64 -5.92 -26.38
C THR A 53 8.23 -6.11 -25.84
N CYS A 54 7.87 -7.31 -25.39
CA CYS A 54 6.51 -7.64 -24.94
C CYS A 54 6.46 -8.61 -23.73
N GLY A 55 7.62 -8.85 -23.11
CA GLY A 55 7.78 -9.69 -21.94
C GLY A 55 7.90 -8.88 -20.64
N PRO A 56 8.56 -9.42 -19.60
CA PRO A 56 8.59 -8.82 -18.27
C PRO A 56 9.31 -7.47 -18.21
N TYR A 57 10.18 -7.15 -19.17
CA TYR A 57 10.93 -5.89 -19.23
C TYR A 57 10.45 -4.96 -20.35
N LYS A 58 9.24 -5.15 -20.88
CA LYS A 58 8.70 -4.29 -21.93
C LYS A 58 8.56 -2.82 -21.49
N SER A 59 8.86 -1.91 -22.41
CA SER A 59 8.73 -0.46 -22.19
C SER A 59 7.30 0.07 -22.41
N LEU A 60 6.48 -0.65 -23.17
CA LEU A 60 5.09 -0.28 -23.45
C LEU A 60 4.13 -1.32 -22.86
N ALA A 61 3.17 -0.87 -22.06
CA ALA A 61 2.19 -1.75 -21.41
C ALA A 61 1.32 -2.53 -22.42
N SER A 62 1.08 -1.94 -23.59
CA SER A 62 0.23 -2.50 -24.65
C SER A 62 0.91 -3.60 -25.47
N GLU A 63 2.23 -3.69 -25.46
CA GLU A 63 2.98 -4.79 -26.08
C GLU A 63 2.71 -6.11 -25.33
N LYS A 64 2.25 -7.15 -26.01
CA LYS A 64 2.04 -8.49 -25.44
C LYS A 64 2.58 -9.58 -26.35
N LEU A 65 3.04 -10.68 -25.77
CA LEU A 65 3.41 -11.87 -26.54
C LEU A 65 2.14 -12.60 -26.97
N CYS A 66 1.80 -12.51 -28.26
CA CYS A 66 0.64 -13.15 -28.89
C CYS A 66 1.12 -14.16 -29.93
N ASP A 67 0.75 -15.43 -29.77
CA ASP A 67 1.13 -16.54 -30.66
C ASP A 67 2.64 -16.61 -30.97
N GLY A 68 3.47 -16.25 -30.00
CA GLY A 68 4.93 -16.28 -30.11
C GLY A 68 5.55 -15.05 -30.79
N ASN A 69 4.77 -14.01 -31.10
CA ASN A 69 5.27 -12.72 -31.58
C ASN A 69 4.82 -11.58 -30.67
N CYS A 70 5.61 -10.51 -30.57
CA CYS A 70 5.19 -9.31 -29.86
C CYS A 70 4.18 -8.53 -30.72
N ALA A 71 3.05 -8.18 -30.11
CA ALA A 71 1.99 -7.40 -30.74
C ALA A 71 1.57 -6.25 -29.81
N ASP A 72 1.46 -5.05 -30.37
CA ASP A 72 0.89 -3.90 -29.68
C ASP A 72 -0.64 -4.02 -29.65
N THR A 73 -1.18 -4.42 -28.51
CA THR A 73 -2.63 -4.57 -28.32
C THR A 73 -3.39 -3.25 -28.38
N ALA A 74 -2.73 -2.09 -28.41
CA ALA A 74 -3.38 -0.81 -28.60
C ALA A 74 -3.71 -0.51 -30.07
N SER A 75 -2.99 -1.11 -31.02
CA SER A 75 -3.03 -0.75 -32.44
C SER A 75 -3.11 -1.93 -33.41
N ASP A 76 -2.73 -3.15 -32.98
CA ASP A 76 -2.81 -4.34 -33.80
C ASP A 76 -4.26 -4.83 -33.93
N ALA A 77 -4.78 -4.75 -35.15
CA ALA A 77 -6.13 -5.19 -35.49
C ALA A 77 -6.36 -6.70 -35.27
N LYS A 78 -5.32 -7.53 -35.19
CA LYS A 78 -5.45 -8.98 -34.92
C LYS A 78 -5.37 -9.33 -33.43
N ASN A 79 -4.95 -8.39 -32.59
CA ASN A 79 -4.69 -8.61 -31.16
C ASN A 79 -5.24 -7.45 -30.30
N CYS A 80 -6.38 -6.88 -30.70
CA CYS A 80 -6.84 -5.62 -30.15
C CYS A 80 -7.32 -5.75 -28.70
N GLY A 81 -6.68 -5.07 -27.75
CA GLY A 81 -6.94 -5.16 -26.30
C GLY A 81 -6.45 -6.47 -25.64
N SER A 82 -6.44 -7.58 -26.37
CA SER A 82 -5.94 -8.88 -25.93
C SER A 82 -5.48 -9.75 -27.11
N CYS A 83 -4.56 -10.68 -26.87
CA CYS A 83 -4.10 -11.62 -27.90
C CYS A 83 -5.26 -12.40 -28.51
N GLY A 84 -5.24 -12.56 -29.84
CA GLY A 84 -6.26 -13.25 -30.62
C GLY A 84 -7.59 -12.50 -30.79
N ASN A 85 -7.74 -11.28 -30.26
CA ASN A 85 -8.95 -10.49 -30.44
C ASN A 85 -8.88 -9.69 -31.76
N GLU A 86 -9.26 -10.35 -32.86
CA GLU A 86 -9.28 -9.74 -34.18
C GLU A 86 -10.49 -8.80 -34.36
N CYS A 87 -10.21 -7.57 -34.79
CA CYS A 87 -11.23 -6.62 -35.20
C CYS A 87 -11.90 -7.10 -36.48
N GLY A 88 -13.21 -7.40 -36.40
CA GLY A 88 -14.02 -7.83 -37.54
C GLY A 88 -13.95 -6.88 -38.75
N SER A 89 -14.31 -7.38 -39.93
CA SER A 89 -14.10 -6.71 -41.22
C SER A 89 -14.50 -5.22 -41.22
N LYS A 90 -13.62 -4.37 -41.76
CA LYS A 90 -13.76 -2.90 -41.80
C LYS A 90 -13.67 -2.19 -40.44
N LYS A 91 -13.05 -2.80 -39.44
CA LYS A 91 -12.67 -2.15 -38.18
C LYS A 91 -11.14 -2.10 -38.06
N MET A 92 -10.63 -1.12 -37.32
CA MET A 92 -9.22 -1.01 -36.93
C MET A 92 -9.11 -1.01 -35.41
N CYS A 93 -7.94 -1.38 -34.88
CA CYS A 93 -7.69 -1.24 -33.45
C CYS A 93 -7.20 0.17 -33.15
N SER A 94 -7.84 0.83 -32.19
CA SER A 94 -7.44 2.14 -31.70
C SER A 94 -7.58 2.15 -30.18
N ALA A 95 -6.49 2.41 -29.48
CA ALA A 95 -6.41 2.40 -28.01
C ALA A 95 -7.02 1.13 -27.39
N GLY A 96 -6.75 -0.03 -28.01
CA GLY A 96 -7.23 -1.33 -27.53
C GLY A 96 -8.70 -1.61 -27.78
N LYS A 97 -9.36 -0.83 -28.65
CA LYS A 97 -10.77 -1.01 -29.04
C LYS A 97 -10.93 -1.08 -30.55
N CYS A 98 -11.76 -2.02 -31.01
CA CYS A 98 -12.11 -2.13 -32.42
C CYS A 98 -13.09 -1.03 -32.84
N VAL A 99 -12.59 -0.03 -33.56
CA VAL A 99 -13.37 1.10 -34.08
C VAL A 99 -13.67 0.92 -35.57
N LYS A 100 -14.80 1.46 -36.04
CA LYS A 100 -15.17 1.37 -37.47
C LYS A 100 -14.16 2.17 -38.28
N SER A 101 -13.59 1.54 -39.31
CA SER A 101 -12.67 2.20 -40.22
C SER A 101 -13.45 3.23 -41.04
N THR A 102 -13.42 4.50 -40.63
CA THR A 102 -13.89 5.60 -41.45
C THR A 102 -12.88 5.75 -42.57
N THR A 103 -13.19 5.14 -43.71
CA THR A 103 -12.63 5.55 -45.00
C THR A 103 -13.14 6.97 -45.25
N SER A 104 -12.51 7.95 -44.60
CA SER A 104 -12.42 9.27 -45.18
C SER A 104 -11.63 9.06 -46.45
N SER A 105 -12.35 9.03 -47.56
CA SER A 105 -11.80 9.37 -48.85
C SER A 105 -11.15 10.74 -48.70
N VAL A 106 -9.87 10.76 -48.32
CA VAL A 106 -9.01 11.87 -48.67
C VAL A 106 -9.03 11.84 -50.19
N LEU A 107 -9.76 12.79 -50.78
CA LEU A 107 -9.67 13.11 -52.19
C LEU A 107 -8.26 13.63 -52.44
N ILE A 108 -7.31 12.71 -52.61
CA ILE A 108 -6.05 13.03 -53.27
C ILE A 108 -6.43 13.13 -54.74
N THR A 109 -6.55 14.35 -55.25
CA THR A 109 -6.63 14.64 -56.67
C THR A 109 -5.32 14.21 -57.33
N SER A 110 -5.21 12.93 -57.67
CA SER A 110 -4.15 12.39 -58.50
C SER A 110 -4.77 11.82 -59.76
N SER A 111 -4.59 12.56 -60.85
CA SER A 111 -4.97 12.21 -62.20
C SER A 111 -4.29 10.90 -62.64
N ALA A 112 -4.98 9.78 -62.51
CA ALA A 112 -4.62 8.55 -63.21
C ALA A 112 -5.88 7.71 -63.47
N LYS A 113 -6.08 7.37 -64.75
CA LYS A 113 -7.23 6.62 -65.31
C LYS A 113 -7.45 5.26 -64.62
N PRO A 114 -8.70 4.78 -64.47
CA PRO A 114 -8.97 3.45 -63.95
C PRO A 114 -8.89 2.39 -65.07
N VAL A 115 -8.32 1.23 -64.74
CA VAL A 115 -8.51 -0.03 -65.48
C VAL A 115 -9.27 -1.01 -64.59
N SER A 116 -10.32 -1.57 -65.18
CA SER A 116 -11.38 -2.44 -64.67
C SER A 116 -10.93 -3.61 -63.79
N SER A 117 -11.57 -3.80 -62.64
CA SER A 117 -12.62 -4.80 -62.32
C SER A 117 -12.21 -6.28 -62.42
N VAL A 118 -12.13 -6.96 -61.27
CA VAL A 118 -12.47 -8.39 -61.15
C VAL A 118 -13.48 -8.54 -60.02
N LYS A 119 -14.58 -9.22 -60.37
CA LYS A 119 -15.77 -9.53 -59.60
C LYS A 119 -15.62 -10.93 -59.03
N THR A 120 -15.93 -11.14 -57.75
CA THR A 120 -16.40 -12.44 -57.27
C THR A 120 -17.34 -12.28 -56.08
N THR A 121 -18.41 -13.05 -56.17
CA THR A 121 -19.68 -13.02 -55.44
C THR A 121 -19.81 -14.26 -54.55
N SER A 122 -20.40 -14.12 -53.36
CA SER A 122 -21.34 -15.07 -52.71
C SER A 122 -21.65 -14.60 -51.27
N ALA A 123 -22.87 -14.13 -50.96
CA ALA A 123 -24.06 -14.86 -50.50
C ALA A 123 -23.91 -15.37 -49.04
N ALA A 124 -24.54 -14.79 -48.00
CA ALA A 124 -25.96 -14.62 -47.63
C ALA A 124 -26.47 -15.72 -46.66
N SER A 125 -26.96 -15.29 -45.47
CA SER A 125 -28.12 -15.78 -44.68
C SER A 125 -28.05 -15.17 -43.25
N SER A 126 -28.93 -14.27 -42.81
CA SER A 126 -30.31 -14.47 -42.29
C SER A 126 -30.31 -15.28 -40.98
N SER A 127 -30.91 -14.92 -39.82
CA SER A 127 -32.06 -14.06 -39.51
C SER A 127 -32.26 -13.90 -37.97
N LYS A 128 -32.53 -12.66 -37.51
CA LYS A 128 -33.58 -12.11 -36.58
C LYS A 128 -34.25 -12.95 -35.42
N PRO A 129 -35.02 -12.33 -34.47
CA PRO A 129 -34.76 -12.37 -33.01
C PRO A 129 -36.05 -12.56 -32.15
N ALA A 130 -36.05 -12.00 -30.92
CA ALA A 130 -37.18 -11.54 -30.07
C ALA A 130 -37.48 -12.42 -28.83
N SER A 131 -37.32 -11.90 -27.60
CA SER A 131 -38.34 -11.25 -26.73
C SER A 131 -39.11 -12.30 -25.88
N SER A 132 -39.52 -12.17 -24.62
CA SER A 132 -39.94 -11.04 -23.78
C SER A 132 -40.34 -11.56 -22.37
N SER A 133 -40.57 -10.64 -21.42
CA SER A 133 -41.58 -10.68 -20.32
C SER A 133 -41.39 -11.66 -19.14
N ALA A 134 -41.08 -11.24 -17.92
CA ALA A 134 -41.92 -10.55 -16.91
C ALA A 134 -42.94 -11.47 -16.18
N SER A 135 -42.86 -11.56 -14.84
CA SER A 135 -43.89 -11.07 -13.88
C SER A 135 -43.94 -11.83 -12.53
N THR A 136 -43.91 -11.04 -11.45
CA THR A 136 -44.79 -11.05 -10.24
C THR A 136 -44.71 -12.11 -9.12
N SER A 137 -44.61 -11.55 -7.89
CA SER A 137 -45.35 -11.83 -6.63
C SER A 137 -45.11 -13.19 -5.93
N SER A 138 -45.11 -13.34 -4.59
CA SER A 138 -45.81 -12.62 -3.52
C SER A 138 -45.18 -12.93 -2.14
N ARG A 139 -45.32 -12.00 -1.19
CA ARG A 139 -45.18 -12.18 0.27
C ARG A 139 -46.40 -12.94 0.83
N PRO A 140 -46.36 -13.52 2.05
CA PRO A 140 -46.74 -12.76 3.24
C PRO A 140 -45.93 -13.07 4.51
N ALA A 141 -46.23 -12.33 5.58
CA ALA A 141 -45.62 -12.32 6.91
C ALA A 141 -46.58 -12.84 7.99
N SER A 142 -46.06 -13.31 9.14
CA SER A 142 -46.69 -13.37 10.48
C SER A 142 -45.80 -14.18 11.46
N THR A 143 -45.12 -13.58 12.46
CA THR A 143 -45.50 -13.25 13.88
C THR A 143 -45.24 -14.33 14.95
N SER A 144 -44.69 -13.85 16.09
CA SER A 144 -44.79 -14.36 17.48
C SER A 144 -43.95 -15.63 17.82
N SER A 145 -43.32 -15.83 18.99
CA SER A 145 -43.59 -15.37 20.36
C SER A 145 -42.36 -15.59 21.27
N ARG A 146 -42.27 -14.77 22.32
CA ARG A 146 -41.43 -14.90 23.53
C ARG A 146 -42.00 -15.96 24.50
N PRO A 147 -41.24 -16.46 25.49
CA PRO A 147 -41.62 -16.12 26.87
C PRO A 147 -40.43 -15.83 27.81
N ALA A 148 -40.76 -15.23 28.96
CA ALA A 148 -39.90 -14.94 30.09
C ALA A 148 -40.53 -15.50 31.37
N SER A 149 -39.69 -15.90 32.34
CA SER A 149 -40.03 -16.11 33.77
C SER A 149 -38.70 -16.36 34.53
N THR A 150 -38.17 -15.47 35.38
CA THR A 150 -38.51 -15.03 36.76
C THR A 150 -37.84 -15.80 37.93
N PHE A 151 -37.17 -15.02 38.79
CA PHE A 151 -36.97 -15.09 40.25
C PHE A 151 -36.16 -16.23 40.90
N SER A 152 -35.09 -15.87 41.65
CA SER A 152 -35.17 -15.74 43.13
C SER A 152 -33.93 -15.06 43.74
N SER A 153 -34.12 -14.46 44.90
CA SER A 153 -33.21 -13.57 45.64
C SER A 153 -32.64 -14.25 46.89
N SER A 154 -31.45 -13.81 47.35
CA SER A 154 -31.09 -13.88 48.78
C SER A 154 -30.17 -12.72 49.17
N LYS A 155 -30.69 -11.85 50.04
CA LYS A 155 -29.95 -10.85 50.84
C LYS A 155 -29.15 -11.56 51.94
N SER A 156 -28.00 -11.00 52.28
CA SER A 156 -27.54 -10.85 53.67
C SER A 156 -26.65 -9.61 53.77
N ALA A 157 -26.93 -8.79 54.77
CA ALA A 157 -26.21 -7.58 55.13
C ALA A 157 -25.69 -7.73 56.56
N SER A 158 -24.46 -7.30 56.83
CA SER A 158 -24.06 -6.72 58.13
C SER A 158 -22.61 -6.20 58.12
N THR A 159 -22.53 -4.86 58.13
CA THR A 159 -21.80 -3.99 59.09
C THR A 159 -20.28 -4.18 59.37
N ALA A 160 -19.54 -3.15 58.93
CA ALA A 160 -18.43 -2.41 59.58
C ALA A 160 -17.30 -3.12 60.34
N SER A 161 -16.06 -2.92 59.89
CA SER A 161 -15.11 -2.03 60.59
C SER A 161 -13.82 -1.79 59.81
N SER A 162 -13.41 -0.53 59.88
CA SER A 162 -12.13 0.11 59.61
C SER A 162 -10.87 -0.76 59.59
N SER A 163 -10.13 -0.69 58.48
CA SER A 163 -8.67 -0.79 58.51
C SER A 163 -8.07 -0.07 57.30
N ILE A 164 -7.23 0.89 57.66
CA ILE A 164 -6.32 1.65 56.82
C ILE A 164 -5.45 0.66 56.05
N VAL A 165 -5.44 0.73 54.72
CA VAL A 165 -4.38 0.13 53.91
C VAL A 165 -3.84 1.14 52.92
N SER A 166 -2.60 1.47 53.19
CA SER A 166 -1.62 2.24 52.46
C SER A 166 -1.62 1.97 50.95
N SER A 167 -1.47 3.06 50.20
CA SER A 167 -0.67 3.20 49.00
C SER A 167 -0.22 1.88 48.35
N SER A 168 -1.06 1.36 47.45
CA SER A 168 -0.65 0.33 46.51
C SER A 168 0.36 0.94 45.55
N SER A 169 1.63 0.65 45.84
CA SER A 169 2.76 0.71 44.93
C SER A 169 2.40 0.13 43.56
N LEU A 170 2.69 0.90 42.51
CA LEU A 170 2.80 0.43 41.13
C LEU A 170 3.93 -0.62 41.08
N SER A 171 3.58 -1.85 41.41
CA SER A 171 4.44 -2.99 41.21
C SER A 171 4.57 -3.21 39.70
N SER A 172 5.80 -3.23 39.22
CA SER A 172 6.18 -3.63 37.87
C SER A 172 5.40 -4.88 37.44
N VAL A 173 4.42 -4.70 36.57
CA VAL A 173 3.73 -5.81 35.94
C VAL A 173 4.73 -6.42 34.96
N SER A 174 5.46 -7.44 35.41
CA SER A 174 6.20 -8.31 34.53
C SER A 174 5.21 -8.90 33.53
N ALA A 175 5.36 -8.50 32.27
CA ALA A 175 4.56 -8.97 31.16
C ALA A 175 4.61 -10.50 31.08
N SER A 176 3.60 -11.15 31.64
CA SER A 176 3.28 -12.52 31.29
C SER A 176 2.64 -12.43 29.92
N ALA A 177 3.47 -12.51 28.87
CA ALA A 177 3.01 -12.50 27.50
C ALA A 177 2.18 -13.78 27.23
N SER A 178 0.89 -13.73 27.54
CA SER A 178 -0.08 -14.61 26.90
C SER A 178 0.01 -14.29 25.42
N SER A 179 0.55 -15.22 24.63
CA SER A 179 0.74 -15.08 23.20
C SER A 179 -0.62 -15.08 22.50
N VAL A 180 -1.32 -13.95 22.54
CA VAL A 180 -2.45 -13.70 21.66
C VAL A 180 -1.91 -13.74 20.23
N SER A 181 -2.32 -14.75 19.46
CA SER A 181 -1.91 -14.85 18.06
C SER A 181 -2.81 -13.90 17.26
N CYS A 182 -2.21 -12.82 16.77
CA CYS A 182 -2.94 -11.83 15.98
C CYS A 182 -3.17 -12.38 14.57
N PRO A 183 -4.40 -12.46 14.07
CA PRO A 183 -4.64 -12.82 12.68
C PRO A 183 -4.02 -11.74 11.78
N ALA A 184 -3.18 -12.16 10.83
CA ALA A 184 -2.70 -11.25 9.79
C ALA A 184 -3.90 -10.73 9.00
N ALA A 185 -3.96 -9.41 8.79
CA ALA A 185 -4.96 -8.83 7.90
C ALA A 185 -4.82 -9.49 6.53
N THR A 186 -5.86 -10.21 6.10
CA THR A 186 -5.89 -10.85 4.79
C THR A 186 -6.27 -9.81 3.74
N THR A 187 -5.28 -9.09 3.23
CA THR A 187 -5.45 -8.25 2.05
C THR A 187 -5.48 -9.13 0.80
N ALA A 188 -6.34 -8.79 -0.17
CA ALA A 188 -6.27 -9.39 -1.49
C ALA A 188 -4.89 -9.09 -2.11
N ALA A 189 -4.32 -10.04 -2.84
CA ALA A 189 -3.01 -9.86 -3.46
C ALA A 189 -3.05 -8.71 -4.48
N ASN A 190 -2.14 -7.74 -4.30
CA ASN A 190 -1.95 -6.63 -5.24
C ASN A 190 -1.32 -7.13 -6.55
N THR A 191 -1.71 -6.52 -7.67
CA THR A 191 -1.07 -6.68 -8.97
C THR A 191 -0.31 -5.41 -9.34
N TYR A 192 0.93 -5.56 -9.76
CA TYR A 192 1.84 -4.45 -10.03
C TYR A 192 2.15 -4.32 -11.51
N ALA A 193 2.31 -3.08 -11.99
CA ALA A 193 2.83 -2.78 -13.32
C ALA A 193 3.87 -1.67 -13.24
N VAL A 194 4.90 -1.74 -14.10
CA VAL A 194 5.85 -0.64 -14.28
C VAL A 194 5.08 0.56 -14.82
N ALA A 195 5.07 1.64 -14.06
CA ALA A 195 4.43 2.89 -14.43
C ALA A 195 5.38 3.79 -15.24
N THR A 196 6.64 3.87 -14.82
CA THR A 196 7.70 4.60 -15.54
C THR A 196 9.08 4.14 -15.09
N SER A 197 10.11 4.46 -15.87
CA SER A 197 11.50 4.31 -15.49
C SER A 197 12.34 5.46 -16.03
N GLY A 198 13.49 5.70 -15.39
CA GLY A 198 14.45 6.71 -15.80
C GLY A 198 15.84 6.37 -15.32
N ALA A 199 16.83 6.86 -16.04
CA ALA A 199 18.24 6.67 -15.75
C ALA A 199 18.79 7.86 -14.93
N LEU A 200 20.08 8.16 -15.09
CA LEU A 200 20.79 9.24 -14.41
C LEU A 200 19.97 10.53 -14.36
N GLY A 201 19.77 11.07 -13.15
CA GLY A 201 19.10 12.35 -12.90
C GLY A 201 17.57 12.29 -12.85
N TYR A 202 16.95 11.12 -13.08
CA TYR A 202 15.50 10.95 -12.89
C TYR A 202 15.15 10.57 -11.46
N ARG A 203 14.27 11.36 -10.82
CA ARG A 203 13.76 11.12 -9.47
C ARG A 203 12.24 11.00 -9.45
N TYR A 204 11.74 10.14 -8.55
CA TYR A 204 10.34 10.06 -8.21
C TYR A 204 10.12 10.64 -6.81
N VAL A 205 9.31 11.69 -6.70
CA VAL A 205 9.02 12.38 -5.44
C VAL A 205 7.52 12.53 -5.26
N PRO A 206 6.84 11.50 -4.73
CA PRO A 206 5.43 11.59 -4.39
C PRO A 206 5.22 12.51 -3.17
N PRO A 207 3.99 13.02 -2.95
CA PRO A 207 3.66 13.92 -1.84
C PRO A 207 3.81 13.25 -0.47
N SER A 208 3.76 11.91 -0.44
CA SER A 208 4.00 11.12 0.74
C SER A 208 4.72 9.83 0.35
N SER A 209 5.82 9.55 1.02
CA SER A 209 6.58 8.30 0.90
C SER A 209 6.52 7.54 2.21
N GLY A 210 6.32 6.23 2.13
CA GLY A 210 6.29 5.33 3.26
C GLY A 210 7.66 4.76 3.60
N THR A 211 7.65 3.52 4.07
CA THR A 211 8.83 2.78 4.54
C THR A 211 9.85 2.57 3.42
N GLN A 212 11.12 2.82 3.75
CA GLN A 212 12.27 2.49 2.92
C GLN A 212 12.88 1.18 3.41
N ILE A 213 13.27 0.30 2.49
CA ILE A 213 14.10 -0.88 2.78
C ILE A 213 15.30 -0.89 1.81
N SER A 214 16.46 -1.31 2.33
CA SER A 214 17.73 -1.33 1.61
C SER A 214 18.55 -2.54 2.03
N ASP A 215 18.70 -3.52 1.13
CA ASP A 215 19.34 -4.79 1.49
C ASP A 215 19.85 -5.61 0.30
N SER A 216 19.67 -5.18 -0.95
CA SER A 216 20.11 -5.96 -2.11
C SER A 216 20.83 -5.15 -3.19
N THR A 217 21.85 -5.77 -3.78
CA THR A 217 22.50 -5.32 -5.02
C THR A 217 21.79 -5.87 -6.27
N ASP A 218 20.81 -6.75 -6.08
CA ASP A 218 19.99 -7.37 -7.12
C ASP A 218 18.61 -6.70 -7.21
N LEU A 219 18.29 -6.21 -8.42
CA LEU A 219 17.07 -5.46 -8.68
C LEU A 219 15.81 -6.32 -8.50
N ASP A 220 15.83 -7.58 -8.96
CA ASP A 220 14.65 -8.46 -8.91
C ASP A 220 14.29 -8.84 -7.47
N THR A 221 15.30 -9.06 -6.62
CA THR A 221 15.14 -9.30 -5.17
C THR A 221 14.49 -8.09 -4.50
N THR A 222 15.00 -6.88 -4.74
CA THR A 222 14.42 -5.65 -4.17
C THR A 222 12.99 -5.40 -4.66
N ILE A 223 12.68 -5.72 -5.92
CA ILE A 223 11.30 -5.64 -6.42
C ILE A 223 10.40 -6.60 -5.67
N ALA A 224 10.79 -7.86 -5.48
CA ALA A 224 9.98 -8.85 -4.76
C ALA A 224 9.73 -8.43 -3.30
N GLU A 225 10.74 -7.86 -2.65
CA GLU A 225 10.62 -7.32 -1.28
C GLU A 225 9.66 -6.11 -1.24
N CYS A 226 9.75 -5.20 -2.21
CA CYS A 226 8.78 -4.11 -2.35
C CYS A 226 7.36 -4.62 -2.53
N GLU A 227 7.16 -5.60 -3.41
CA GLU A 227 5.83 -6.16 -3.69
C GLU A 227 5.25 -6.81 -2.42
N ASN A 228 6.07 -7.53 -1.65
CA ASN A 228 5.65 -8.12 -0.38
C ASN A 228 5.31 -7.03 0.65
N LEU A 229 6.18 -6.03 0.84
CA LEU A 229 5.96 -4.92 1.75
C LEU A 229 4.70 -4.12 1.39
N CYS A 230 4.50 -3.82 0.11
CA CYS A 230 3.34 -3.11 -0.38
C CYS A 230 2.06 -3.94 -0.25
N SER A 231 2.11 -5.26 -0.49
CA SER A 231 0.94 -6.15 -0.36
C SER A 231 0.44 -6.28 1.08
N THR A 232 1.35 -6.17 2.05
CA THR A 232 1.07 -6.21 3.49
C THR A 232 0.77 -4.84 4.08
N THR A 233 0.84 -3.78 3.27
CA THR A 233 0.54 -2.40 3.68
C THR A 233 -0.73 -1.93 2.98
N PRO A 234 -1.89 -1.92 3.66
CA PRO A 234 -3.18 -1.61 3.04
C PRO A 234 -3.25 -0.26 2.32
N SER A 235 -2.48 0.74 2.77
CA SER A 235 -2.44 2.06 2.17
C SER A 235 -1.55 2.16 0.93
N CYS A 236 -0.74 1.14 0.61
CA CYS A 236 0.22 1.20 -0.49
C CYS A 236 -0.46 1.18 -1.86
N GLN A 237 -0.15 2.17 -2.69
CA GLN A 237 -0.70 2.35 -4.05
C GLN A 237 0.38 2.38 -5.14
N ALA A 238 1.63 2.65 -4.76
CA ALA A 238 2.79 2.58 -5.63
C ALA A 238 4.03 2.22 -4.82
N PHE A 239 5.09 1.79 -5.49
CA PHE A 239 6.43 1.73 -4.92
C PHE A 239 7.44 2.07 -6.00
N TRP A 240 8.67 2.40 -5.61
CA TRP A 240 9.74 2.59 -6.57
C TRP A 240 11.05 2.06 -6.02
N VAL A 241 11.90 1.66 -6.95
CA VAL A 241 13.22 1.11 -6.69
C VAL A 241 14.24 2.06 -7.29
N VAL A 242 15.21 2.47 -6.46
CA VAL A 242 16.25 3.45 -6.84
C VAL A 242 17.62 2.83 -6.65
N LYS A 243 18.51 2.97 -7.63
CA LYS A 243 19.94 2.69 -7.45
C LYS A 243 20.71 3.97 -7.20
N TYR A 244 21.39 4.05 -6.06
CA TYR A 244 22.29 5.16 -5.76
C TYR A 244 23.74 4.79 -6.08
N SER A 245 24.47 5.75 -6.66
CA SER A 245 25.90 5.64 -6.96
C SER A 245 26.75 5.41 -5.72
N SER A 246 26.32 5.91 -4.57
CA SER A 246 27.07 5.85 -3.32
C SER A 246 26.90 4.56 -2.53
N GLN A 247 25.87 3.75 -2.82
CA GLN A 247 25.53 2.57 -2.01
C GLN A 247 25.66 1.24 -2.76
N ASP A 248 25.75 1.27 -4.11
CA ASP A 248 25.69 0.10 -5.02
C ASP A 248 24.53 -0.89 -4.77
N THR A 249 23.59 -0.54 -3.89
CA THR A 249 22.38 -1.26 -3.56
C THR A 249 21.16 -0.55 -4.15
N TYR A 250 20.09 -1.32 -4.31
CA TYR A 250 18.78 -0.81 -4.64
C TYR A 250 18.02 -0.48 -3.35
N ILE A 251 17.36 0.67 -3.34
CA ILE A 251 16.49 1.10 -2.26
C ILE A 251 15.06 1.01 -2.75
N CYS A 252 14.25 0.23 -2.04
CA CYS A 252 12.83 0.17 -2.22
C CYS A 252 12.15 1.23 -1.34
N THR A 253 11.20 1.98 -1.90
CA THR A 253 10.30 2.82 -1.11
C THR A 253 8.87 2.60 -1.57
N ILE A 254 7.96 2.36 -0.61
CA ILE A 254 6.52 2.29 -0.89
C ILE A 254 5.87 3.68 -0.79
N SER A 255 4.79 3.93 -1.50
CA SER A 255 3.99 5.15 -1.42
C SER A 255 2.52 4.83 -1.18
N PRO A 256 1.87 5.55 -0.26
CA PRO A 256 0.42 5.52 -0.15
C PRO A 256 -0.29 6.38 -1.20
N ALA A 257 0.45 7.18 -1.99
CA ALA A 257 -0.07 7.88 -3.15
C ALA A 257 0.03 6.99 -4.40
N PRO A 258 -0.95 7.05 -5.32
CA PRO A 258 -0.82 6.39 -6.61
C PRO A 258 0.30 7.03 -7.44
N TYR A 259 0.71 6.36 -8.50
CA TYR A 259 1.65 6.95 -9.46
C TYR A 259 1.00 8.13 -10.18
N GLU A 260 1.70 9.26 -10.19
CA GLU A 260 1.38 10.43 -11.02
C GLU A 260 2.61 10.88 -11.80
N ALA A 261 2.41 11.20 -13.08
CA ALA A 261 3.51 11.59 -13.98
C ALA A 261 4.22 12.87 -13.51
N SER A 262 3.51 13.78 -12.84
CA SER A 262 4.08 15.02 -12.29
C SER A 262 5.11 14.80 -11.17
N TYR A 263 5.07 13.63 -10.51
CA TYR A 263 6.02 13.29 -9.45
C TYR A 263 7.31 12.69 -10.01
N PHE A 264 7.37 12.43 -11.32
CA PHE A 264 8.55 11.87 -11.98
C PHE A 264 9.23 12.93 -12.85
N SER A 265 10.42 13.35 -12.46
CA SER A 265 11.11 14.48 -13.09
C SER A 265 12.58 14.21 -13.30
N TYR A 266 13.11 14.73 -14.41
CA TYR A 266 14.54 14.79 -14.68
C TYR A 266 15.16 16.07 -14.09
N ASP A 267 16.30 15.94 -13.46
CA ASP A 267 17.13 17.05 -12.99
C ASP A 267 18.57 16.85 -13.50
N SER A 268 19.00 17.71 -14.42
CA SER A 268 20.33 17.66 -15.03
C SER A 268 21.47 17.95 -14.07
N THR A 269 21.18 18.52 -12.90
CA THR A 269 22.18 18.80 -11.86
C THR A 269 22.41 17.61 -10.93
N LEU A 270 21.54 16.60 -11.00
CA LEU A 270 21.64 15.40 -10.19
C LEU A 270 22.42 14.31 -10.93
N SER A 271 23.58 13.96 -10.36
CA SER A 271 24.35 12.76 -10.76
C SER A 271 23.89 11.49 -10.05
N ASP A 272 22.88 11.58 -9.19
CA ASP A 272 22.27 10.46 -8.45
C ASP A 272 20.77 10.78 -8.26
N PRO A 273 19.84 9.85 -8.49
CA PRO A 273 20.02 8.41 -8.70
C PRO A 273 20.53 8.00 -10.09
N GLN A 274 21.18 6.83 -10.17
CA GLN A 274 21.65 6.21 -11.42
C GLN A 274 20.51 5.57 -12.22
N SER A 275 19.53 5.02 -11.50
CA SER A 275 18.29 4.51 -12.08
C SER A 275 17.14 4.59 -11.09
N THR A 276 15.94 4.84 -11.60
CA THR A 276 14.68 4.86 -10.86
C THR A 276 13.64 4.10 -11.66
N VAL A 277 12.98 3.12 -11.04
CA VAL A 277 11.84 2.38 -11.64
C VAL A 277 10.66 2.49 -10.69
N VAL A 278 9.52 2.95 -11.20
CA VAL A 278 8.29 3.13 -10.42
C VAL A 278 7.27 2.09 -10.83
N TYR A 279 6.68 1.43 -9.84
CA TYR A 279 5.62 0.45 -9.97
C TYR A 279 4.33 0.98 -9.35
N SER A 280 3.21 0.76 -10.02
CA SER A 280 1.89 1.13 -9.52
C SER A 280 1.03 -0.11 -9.28
N VAL A 281 0.22 -0.06 -8.22
CA VAL A 281 -0.80 -1.09 -7.95
C VAL A 281 -1.97 -0.88 -8.92
N THR A 282 -2.30 -1.91 -9.68
CA THR A 282 -3.28 -1.84 -10.78
C THR A 282 -4.68 -2.31 -10.40
N ASN A 283 -4.80 -3.04 -9.29
CA ASN A 283 -6.06 -3.57 -8.75
C ASN A 283 -6.39 -2.98 -7.36
N TRP A 284 -5.84 -1.81 -7.04
CA TRP A 284 -6.05 -1.21 -5.73
C TRP A 284 -7.52 -0.86 -5.52
N THR A 285 -8.05 -1.23 -4.37
CA THR A 285 -9.41 -0.86 -3.95
C THR A 285 -9.35 -0.33 -2.52
N PRO A 286 -9.99 0.82 -2.23
CA PRO A 286 -10.06 1.31 -0.85
C PRO A 286 -10.77 0.28 0.04
N PRO A 287 -10.22 -0.06 1.21
CA PRO A 287 -10.91 -0.95 2.13
C PRO A 287 -12.17 -0.28 2.69
N ALA A 288 -13.20 -1.09 2.96
CA ALA A 288 -14.48 -0.62 3.48
C ALA A 288 -14.35 0.06 4.85
N ASN A 289 -13.45 -0.43 5.70
CA ASN A 289 -13.04 0.23 6.93
C ASN A 289 -11.70 0.91 6.70
N ILE A 290 -11.67 2.24 6.79
CA ILE A 290 -10.46 3.03 6.52
C ILE A 290 -9.36 2.81 7.56
N LEU A 291 -9.71 2.37 8.78
CA LEU A 291 -8.80 1.74 9.74
C LEU A 291 -9.62 0.79 10.64
N ALA A 292 -9.21 -0.47 10.75
CA ALA A 292 -9.90 -1.48 11.57
C ALA A 292 -9.26 -1.63 12.97
N ASN A 293 -9.92 -2.40 13.85
CA ASN A 293 -9.45 -2.76 15.19
C ASN A 293 -9.16 -1.55 16.10
N GLY A 294 -9.96 -0.49 15.99
CA GLY A 294 -9.90 0.65 16.91
C GLY A 294 -10.58 0.40 18.26
N ASP A 295 -11.36 -0.68 18.34
CA ASP A 295 -11.97 -1.27 19.54
C ASP A 295 -11.03 -2.26 20.25
N PHE A 296 -9.91 -2.65 19.62
CA PHE A 296 -8.88 -3.54 20.17
C PHE A 296 -9.36 -4.96 20.57
N GLU A 297 -10.57 -5.34 20.19
CA GLU A 297 -11.21 -6.61 20.57
C GLU A 297 -10.49 -7.85 20.02
N ASN A 298 -9.59 -7.67 19.06
CA ASN A 298 -8.69 -8.73 18.60
C ASN A 298 -7.58 -9.05 19.61
N GLY A 299 -7.51 -8.34 20.75
CA GLY A 299 -6.45 -8.49 21.76
C GLY A 299 -5.07 -8.05 21.27
N CYS A 300 -5.02 -7.29 20.17
CA CYS A 300 -3.83 -6.96 19.42
C CYS A 300 -3.78 -5.48 19.06
N LEU A 301 -2.57 -4.94 18.97
CA LEU A 301 -2.36 -3.52 18.65
C LEU A 301 -2.53 -3.22 17.14
N ALA A 302 -2.14 -4.15 16.27
CA ALA A 302 -2.21 -3.94 14.82
C ALA A 302 -3.67 -3.68 14.37
N PRO A 303 -3.92 -2.77 13.42
CA PRO A 303 -2.97 -2.05 12.57
C PRO A 303 -2.35 -0.80 13.21
N PHE A 304 -2.68 -0.47 14.45
CA PHE A 304 -2.05 0.63 15.16
C PHE A 304 -0.60 0.29 15.53
N LYS A 305 0.19 1.33 15.76
CA LYS A 305 1.61 1.23 16.12
C LYS A 305 1.88 1.98 17.41
N SER A 306 2.77 1.41 18.22
CA SER A 306 3.32 2.06 19.41
C SER A 306 4.68 2.68 19.05
N SER A 307 4.92 3.91 19.47
CA SER A 307 6.26 4.52 19.41
C SER A 307 6.51 5.38 20.64
N SER A 308 7.77 5.57 20.99
CA SER A 308 8.17 6.39 22.15
C SER A 308 9.33 7.30 21.78
N SER A 309 9.42 8.44 22.46
CA SER A 309 10.53 9.40 22.30
C SER A 309 11.91 8.82 22.69
N PHE A 310 11.96 7.63 23.29
CA PHE A 310 13.17 6.97 23.79
C PHE A 310 13.51 5.68 23.02
N GLY A 311 12.82 5.43 21.90
CA GLY A 311 13.01 4.21 21.14
C GLY A 311 12.50 2.96 21.90
N PRO A 312 13.16 1.80 21.75
CA PRO A 312 12.64 0.52 22.24
C PRO A 312 12.65 0.38 23.78
N THR A 313 13.35 1.27 24.49
CA THR A 313 13.45 1.25 25.97
C THR A 313 12.44 2.17 26.66
N GLY A 314 11.68 2.97 25.90
CA GLY A 314 10.64 3.83 26.43
C GLY A 314 9.31 3.11 26.70
N PRO A 315 8.30 3.84 27.22
CA PRO A 315 6.97 3.29 27.44
C PRO A 315 6.37 2.84 26.10
N ALA A 316 5.59 1.77 26.13
CA ALA A 316 4.93 1.20 24.97
C ALA A 316 3.42 1.05 25.23
N VAL A 317 2.62 1.17 24.18
CA VAL A 317 1.18 0.92 24.25
C VAL A 317 0.94 -0.56 24.54
N GLN A 318 0.05 -0.84 25.49
CA GLN A 318 -0.36 -2.19 25.85
C GLN A 318 -1.83 -2.38 25.52
N ILE A 319 -2.21 -3.53 24.96
CA ILE A 319 -3.61 -3.93 24.87
C ILE A 319 -3.96 -4.71 26.13
N VAL A 320 -4.90 -4.18 26.91
CA VAL A 320 -5.20 -4.66 28.27
C VAL A 320 -6.64 -5.17 28.30
N PRO A 321 -6.90 -6.39 28.81
CA PRO A 321 -8.25 -6.87 28.98
C PRO A 321 -8.99 -6.04 30.03
N CYS A 322 -10.29 -5.83 29.84
CA CYS A 322 -11.15 -5.16 30.79
C CYS A 322 -11.16 -5.92 32.13
N GLY A 323 -10.92 -5.21 33.23
CA GLY A 323 -11.19 -5.71 34.58
C GLY A 323 -12.68 -5.66 34.93
N GLN A 324 -13.04 -6.08 36.15
CA GLN A 324 -14.43 -6.05 36.64
C GLN A 324 -14.95 -4.63 36.98
N TYR A 325 -14.19 -3.55 36.74
CA TYR A 325 -14.45 -2.22 37.32
C TYR A 325 -14.63 -1.07 36.31
N GLY A 326 -15.23 -1.33 35.14
CA GLY A 326 -15.52 -0.26 34.17
C GLY A 326 -14.26 0.34 33.53
N ASP A 327 -13.26 -0.52 33.32
CA ASP A 327 -11.98 -0.18 32.71
C ASP A 327 -12.08 0.00 31.20
N CYS A 328 -13.22 -0.33 30.58
CA CYS A 328 -13.50 -0.20 29.15
C CYS A 328 -14.83 0.51 28.94
N ILE A 329 -14.97 1.16 27.78
CA ILE A 329 -16.25 1.75 27.40
C ILE A 329 -17.19 0.70 26.80
N SER A 330 -16.61 -0.24 26.04
CA SER A 330 -17.28 -1.36 25.42
C SER A 330 -16.31 -2.55 25.32
N GLY A 331 -16.81 -3.71 24.89
CA GLY A 331 -15.93 -4.85 24.60
C GLY A 331 -15.20 -5.46 25.80
N SER A 332 -14.00 -5.97 25.50
CA SER A 332 -13.16 -6.84 26.31
C SER A 332 -11.73 -6.34 26.41
N TYR A 333 -11.31 -5.38 25.58
CA TYR A 333 -9.97 -4.82 25.55
C TYR A 333 -9.96 -3.30 25.37
N TYR A 334 -8.86 -2.66 25.77
CA TYR A 334 -8.57 -1.26 25.47
C TYR A 334 -7.06 -1.03 25.31
N ALA A 335 -6.67 0.11 24.74
CA ALA A 335 -5.28 0.52 24.67
C ALA A 335 -4.87 1.32 25.92
N LEU A 336 -3.89 0.82 26.66
CA LEU A 336 -3.24 1.50 27.78
C LEU A 336 -1.97 2.20 27.32
N LEU A 337 -1.92 3.51 27.54
CA LEU A 337 -0.77 4.37 27.35
C LEU A 337 -0.30 4.84 28.73
N ALA A 338 0.74 4.22 29.26
CA ALA A 338 1.26 4.55 30.59
C ALA A 338 2.79 4.54 30.61
N GLY A 339 3.36 5.37 31.48
CA GLY A 339 4.81 5.45 31.65
C GLY A 339 5.22 6.20 32.91
N GLN A 340 6.43 5.90 33.39
CA GLN A 340 7.05 6.58 34.51
C GLN A 340 8.53 6.89 34.19
N GLN A 341 8.98 8.07 34.61
CA GLN A 341 10.37 8.49 34.48
C GLN A 341 10.99 8.88 35.83
N SER A 342 12.31 8.72 35.91
CA SER A 342 13.13 9.11 37.06
C SER A 342 14.20 10.16 36.71
N THR A 343 14.10 10.77 35.53
CA THR A 343 15.07 11.78 35.06
C THR A 343 15.01 13.04 35.94
N THR A 344 16.18 13.64 36.19
CA THR A 344 16.31 14.87 36.98
C THR A 344 17.20 15.86 36.20
N PRO A 345 16.68 17.00 35.70
CA PRO A 345 15.28 17.41 35.76
C PRO A 345 14.36 16.50 34.92
N PRO A 346 13.05 16.39 35.25
CA PRO A 346 12.11 15.58 34.49
C PRO A 346 12.03 16.02 33.02
N ASN A 347 12.04 15.06 32.10
CA ASN A 347 11.84 15.35 30.68
C ASN A 347 10.35 15.59 30.41
N THR A 348 9.99 16.81 30.03
CA THR A 348 8.59 17.21 29.76
C THR A 348 7.98 16.59 28.50
N ASN A 349 8.80 15.94 27.66
CA ASN A 349 8.37 15.21 26.47
C ASN A 349 8.38 13.68 26.67
N TYR A 350 8.48 13.22 27.92
CA TYR A 350 8.38 11.80 28.24
C TYR A 350 6.94 11.29 28.02
N GLY A 351 6.77 10.40 27.05
CA GLY A 351 5.46 9.94 26.59
C GLY A 351 5.52 8.76 25.63
N VAL A 352 4.34 8.28 25.25
CA VAL A 352 4.11 7.21 24.27
C VAL A 352 3.05 7.62 23.27
N VAL A 353 3.24 7.23 22.02
CA VAL A 353 2.34 7.51 20.91
C VAL A 353 1.67 6.21 20.46
N LEU A 354 0.35 6.21 20.44
CA LEU A 354 -0.48 5.29 19.68
C LEU A 354 -0.80 5.92 18.33
N SER A 355 -0.36 5.30 17.23
CA SER A 355 -0.54 5.85 15.88
C SER A 355 -1.39 4.92 15.02
N GLY A 356 -2.41 5.49 14.37
CA GLY A 356 -3.22 4.83 13.35
C GLY A 356 -3.04 5.50 12.00
N SER A 357 -2.94 4.73 10.92
CA SER A 357 -2.78 5.25 9.56
C SER A 357 -4.02 4.95 8.72
N PRO A 358 -5.10 5.76 8.84
CA PRO A 358 -6.31 5.54 8.08
C PRO A 358 -6.09 5.77 6.59
N ILE A 359 -6.74 4.96 5.76
CA ILE A 359 -6.74 5.15 4.31
C ILE A 359 -7.73 6.24 3.97
N THR A 360 -7.20 7.42 3.63
CA THR A 360 -8.02 8.60 3.35
C THR A 360 -7.85 9.05 1.91
N THR A 361 -8.90 9.69 1.39
CA THR A 361 -8.84 10.38 0.10
C THR A 361 -8.36 11.81 0.34
N PRO A 362 -7.32 12.29 -0.36
CA PRO A 362 -6.85 13.66 -0.22
C PRO A 362 -7.95 14.69 -0.44
N GLY A 363 -8.05 15.67 0.46
CA GLY A 363 -9.04 16.74 0.37
C GLY A 363 -10.45 16.39 0.86
N THR A 364 -10.72 15.12 1.18
CA THR A 364 -12.00 14.71 1.78
C THR A 364 -11.98 14.98 3.28
N ALA A 365 -13.09 15.46 3.84
CA ALA A 365 -13.22 15.68 5.27
C ALA A 365 -13.49 14.36 6.01
N TYR A 366 -12.78 14.15 7.11
CA TYR A 366 -12.94 13.00 7.99
C TYR A 366 -13.07 13.45 9.43
N THR A 367 -13.68 12.61 10.25
CA THR A 367 -13.72 12.76 11.71
C THR A 367 -13.16 11.51 12.36
N VAL A 368 -12.25 11.69 13.31
CA VAL A 368 -11.84 10.64 14.25
C VAL A 368 -12.59 10.83 15.56
N THR A 369 -13.20 9.77 16.07
CA THR A 369 -13.78 9.73 17.42
C THR A 369 -13.08 8.67 18.24
N ALA A 370 -12.90 8.90 19.53
CA ALA A 370 -12.39 7.90 20.46
C ALA A 370 -12.98 8.14 21.85
N TRP A 371 -13.07 7.10 22.66
CA TRP A 371 -13.25 7.24 24.10
C TRP A 371 -11.89 7.27 24.77
N VAL A 372 -11.70 8.21 25.70
CA VAL A 372 -10.43 8.36 26.43
C VAL A 372 -10.68 8.54 27.93
N LYS A 373 -9.79 7.99 28.76
CA LYS A 373 -9.82 8.14 30.23
C LYS A 373 -8.39 8.29 30.76
N GLY A 374 -8.05 9.50 31.20
CA GLY A 374 -6.76 9.81 31.81
C GLY A 374 -6.85 9.93 33.33
N THR A 375 -5.86 9.42 34.05
CA THR A 375 -5.70 9.60 35.52
C THR A 375 -4.51 10.48 35.88
N SER A 376 -3.54 10.65 34.97
CA SER A 376 -2.39 11.53 35.12
C SER A 376 -1.78 11.93 33.77
N GLY A 377 -1.03 13.03 33.74
CA GLY A 377 -0.44 13.58 32.53
C GLY A 377 -1.47 14.25 31.60
N GLU A 378 -1.14 14.33 30.32
CA GLU A 378 -1.98 14.91 29.27
C GLU A 378 -1.98 14.04 28.01
N LEU A 379 -3.06 14.14 27.23
CA LEU A 379 -3.22 13.44 25.96
C LEU A 379 -3.38 14.46 24.84
N TRP A 380 -2.58 14.31 23.79
CA TRP A 380 -2.65 15.13 22.59
C TRP A 380 -3.14 14.27 21.43
N ILE A 381 -4.06 14.81 20.63
CA ILE A 381 -4.42 14.25 19.33
C ILE A 381 -3.81 15.15 18.28
N ASN A 382 -2.96 14.59 17.43
CA ASN A 382 -2.33 15.31 16.33
C ASN A 382 -2.17 14.39 15.13
N ASP A 383 -1.64 14.94 14.06
CA ASP A 383 -1.45 14.24 12.82
C ASP A 383 -0.09 14.61 12.18
N ASN A 384 0.39 13.81 11.24
CA ASN A 384 1.67 14.08 10.57
C ASN A 384 1.60 15.16 9.48
N GLN A 385 0.41 15.69 9.16
CA GLN A 385 0.22 16.76 8.18
C GLN A 385 -0.06 18.13 8.83
N GLY A 386 -0.24 18.18 10.16
CA GLY A 386 -0.63 19.41 10.85
C GLY A 386 -2.08 19.84 10.56
N ALA A 387 -2.91 18.94 10.03
CA ALA A 387 -4.31 19.18 9.75
C ALA A 387 -5.17 19.14 11.03
N ILE A 388 -4.69 18.47 12.09
CA ILE A 388 -5.33 18.43 13.40
C ILE A 388 -4.68 19.50 14.30
N PRO A 389 -5.46 20.45 14.85
CA PRO A 389 -4.95 21.31 15.91
C PRO A 389 -4.59 20.47 17.14
N THR A 390 -3.41 20.72 17.72
CA THR A 390 -2.96 20.02 18.92
C THR A 390 -3.82 20.42 20.12
N ASP A 391 -4.92 19.72 20.32
CA ASP A 391 -5.78 19.89 21.48
C ASP A 391 -5.23 19.09 22.66
N VAL A 392 -5.07 19.77 23.80
CA VAL A 392 -4.61 19.16 25.05
C VAL A 392 -5.82 18.67 25.84
N ILE A 393 -5.95 17.35 25.97
CA ILE A 393 -6.99 16.72 26.77
C ILE A 393 -6.43 16.48 28.17
N SER A 394 -7.11 17.03 29.18
CA SER A 394 -6.73 16.88 30.59
C SER A 394 -7.32 15.61 31.21
N ALA A 395 -6.57 15.00 32.13
CA ALA A 395 -7.01 13.82 32.87
C ALA A 395 -8.17 14.18 33.83
N THR A 396 -9.34 13.59 33.62
CA THR A 396 -10.55 13.79 34.46
C THR A 396 -10.84 12.61 35.39
N GLY A 397 -10.14 11.49 35.22
CA GLY A 397 -10.44 10.22 35.88
C GLY A 397 -11.69 9.50 35.35
N SER A 398 -12.43 10.10 34.42
CA SER A 398 -13.66 9.55 33.83
C SER A 398 -13.52 9.38 32.32
N TRP A 399 -14.29 8.45 31.74
CA TRP A 399 -14.39 8.32 30.29
C TRP A 399 -15.02 9.56 29.67
N GLN A 400 -14.40 10.07 28.62
CA GLN A 400 -14.91 11.16 27.80
C GLN A 400 -14.76 10.79 26.33
N GLN A 401 -15.75 11.15 25.52
CA GLN A 401 -15.64 11.00 24.08
C GLN A 401 -14.96 12.24 23.50
N VAL A 402 -13.97 12.02 22.65
CA VAL A 402 -13.28 13.06 21.89
C VAL A 402 -13.61 12.90 20.41
N SER A 403 -13.74 14.02 19.71
CA SER A 403 -14.07 14.06 18.30
C SER A 403 -13.27 15.17 17.64
N VAL A 404 -12.51 14.82 16.59
CA VAL A 404 -11.62 15.75 15.90
C VAL A 404 -11.81 15.59 14.40
N GLY A 405 -12.07 16.69 13.71
CA GLY A 405 -12.14 16.75 12.26
C GLY A 405 -10.76 16.95 11.64
N PHE A 406 -10.52 16.35 10.48
CA PHE A 406 -9.30 16.54 9.70
C PHE A 406 -9.57 16.40 8.20
N THR A 407 -8.67 16.94 7.37
CA THR A 407 -8.73 16.74 5.92
C THR A 407 -7.81 15.59 5.55
N GLY A 408 -8.33 14.62 4.80
CA GLY A 408 -7.58 13.45 4.36
C GLY A 408 -6.38 13.84 3.50
N ALA A 409 -5.35 13.01 3.56
CA ALA A 409 -4.10 13.14 2.81
C ALA A 409 -3.45 11.77 2.63
N TYR A 410 -2.59 11.62 1.61
CA TYR A 410 -1.83 10.39 1.44
C TYR A 410 -0.85 10.18 2.58
N GLY A 411 -0.79 8.96 3.12
CA GLY A 411 0.13 8.62 4.21
C GLY A 411 -0.19 9.32 5.54
N GLN A 412 -1.42 9.80 5.69
CA GLN A 412 -1.89 10.40 6.93
C GLN A 412 -1.73 9.40 8.10
N SER A 413 -1.14 9.86 9.20
CA SER A 413 -1.18 9.19 10.49
C SER A 413 -1.87 10.09 11.50
N ILE A 414 -2.76 9.51 12.29
CA ILE A 414 -3.39 10.13 13.45
C ILE A 414 -2.74 9.55 14.70
N ASN A 415 -2.25 10.44 15.56
CA ASN A 415 -1.44 10.10 16.72
C ASN A 415 -2.17 10.52 17.99
N PHE A 416 -2.30 9.57 18.91
CA PHE A 416 -2.70 9.80 20.30
C PHE A 416 -1.43 9.77 21.14
N PHE A 417 -0.96 10.94 21.56
CA PHE A 417 0.27 11.11 22.32
C PHE A 417 -0.01 11.38 23.78
N ALA A 418 0.19 10.37 24.63
CA ALA A 418 0.10 10.50 26.08
C ALA A 418 1.47 10.84 26.65
N LYS A 419 1.55 11.86 27.50
CA LYS A 419 2.81 12.30 28.10
C LYS A 419 2.62 12.91 29.49
N VAL A 420 3.75 13.10 30.18
CA VAL A 420 3.79 13.84 31.44
C VAL A 420 3.36 15.30 31.25
N ASN A 421 2.85 15.92 32.31
CA ASN A 421 2.54 17.35 32.35
C ASN A 421 3.14 18.00 33.60
N THR A 422 2.93 19.30 33.80
CA THR A 422 3.48 20.03 34.96
C THR A 422 2.93 19.54 36.30
N ALA A 423 1.68 19.06 36.33
CA ALA A 423 1.05 18.53 37.55
C ALA A 423 1.50 17.10 37.88
N SER A 424 1.98 16.34 36.89
CA SER A 424 2.47 14.96 37.02
C SER A 424 3.74 14.79 36.18
N PRO A 425 4.87 15.39 36.59
CA PRO A 425 6.06 15.46 35.75
C PRO A 425 6.80 14.11 35.64
N THR A 426 6.44 13.13 36.46
CA THR A 426 7.14 11.83 36.53
C THR A 426 6.32 10.67 35.97
N GLN A 427 5.02 10.84 35.72
CA GLN A 427 4.16 9.75 35.26
C GLN A 427 2.97 10.24 34.44
N PHE A 428 2.44 9.37 33.59
CA PHE A 428 1.18 9.56 32.88
C PHE A 428 0.47 8.21 32.73
N GLU A 429 -0.85 8.24 32.63
CA GLU A 429 -1.67 7.05 32.40
C GLU A 429 -2.97 7.45 31.70
N TRP A 430 -3.19 6.84 30.53
CA TRP A 430 -4.33 7.03 29.66
C TRP A 430 -4.85 5.70 29.12
N ARG A 431 -6.18 5.59 29.05
CA ARG A 431 -6.90 4.49 28.40
C ARG A 431 -7.58 5.06 27.17
N ILE A 432 -7.51 4.35 26.05
CA ILE A 432 -8.15 4.72 24.80
C ILE A 432 -8.91 3.50 24.27
N ASP A 433 -10.13 3.72 23.83
CA ASP A 433 -11.03 2.68 23.37
C ASP A 433 -11.95 3.22 22.26
N ASP A 434 -12.54 2.32 21.47
CA ASP A 434 -13.50 2.61 20.41
C ASP A 434 -13.06 3.74 19.44
N ILE A 435 -11.84 3.64 18.91
CA ILE A 435 -11.33 4.57 17.89
C ILE A 435 -12.05 4.31 16.57
N GLN A 436 -12.76 5.32 16.06
CA GLN A 436 -13.49 5.23 14.80
C GLN A 436 -13.12 6.38 13.87
N PHE A 437 -13.08 6.08 12.58
CA PHE A 437 -12.84 7.05 11.53
C PHE A 437 -14.04 7.05 10.59
N THR A 438 -14.60 8.24 10.35
CA THR A 438 -15.78 8.42 9.51
C THR A 438 -15.50 9.49 8.47
N SER A 439 -15.88 9.25 7.21
CA SER A 439 -15.94 10.32 6.20
C SER A 439 -17.15 11.20 6.51
N SER A 440 -16.94 12.52 6.52
CA SER A 440 -18.00 13.50 6.75
C SER A 440 -18.92 13.70 5.56
#